data_AF-K1Q7R8-F1
#
_entry.id   AF-K1Q7R8-F1
#
_cell.length_a   1.000
_cell.length_b   1.000
_cell.length_c   1.000
_cell.angle_alpha   90.00
_cell.angle_beta   90.00
_cell.angle_gamma   90.00
#
_symmetry.space_group_name_H-M   'P 1'
#
loop_
_entity.id
_entity.type
_entity.pdbx_description
1 polymer ?
#
loop_
_entity_poly.entity_id
_entity_poly.type
_entity_poly.pdbx_seq_one_letter_code
_entity_poly.pdbx_strand_id
1 'polypeptide(L)'
;MGKEKGGFLTPKAIANRIKAKGLQKLRWYCQMCQKQCRDENGFKCHMMSESHQRQLLLFAENPDKYIDDFSKEFMDGYLELLKRRFGTKRVNCNIVYQEYIAYREHIHMNSTQWETLTEFIKWLGREGKCVVDYTEKGWFVQYIDRDPETIKKQEQTKAKEKMDMDDEERTASLIQKQIKRAAEQGTVAKDWLLLISGASDSGDEEKGKQHVWDNEEDTVAYSYSFFHFMLALASLYVMMTLTNWYSPSSDFKSLNANMPSVWVKIVSSWVCVALYVWTLVAPMVLRNREFS
;
A
#
# COMPACT_ATOMS: atom_id res chain seq x y z
N MET A 1 -26.99 37.80 25.35
CA MET A 1 -27.12 36.32 25.30
C MET A 1 -25.86 35.73 24.69
N GLY A 2 -24.91 35.32 25.54
CA GLY A 2 -23.64 34.73 25.12
C GLY A 2 -23.86 33.28 24.67
N LYS A 3 -23.48 32.94 23.44
CA LYS A 3 -23.45 31.55 22.99
C LYS A 3 -22.28 30.85 23.66
N GLU A 4 -22.57 29.91 24.54
CA GLU A 4 -21.57 29.04 25.17
C GLU A 4 -20.68 28.41 24.08
N LYS A 5 -19.37 28.59 24.22
CA LYS A 5 -18.38 27.97 23.35
C LYS A 5 -18.39 26.48 23.64
N GLY A 6 -19.07 25.72 22.78
CA GLY A 6 -19.20 24.26 22.93
C GLY A 6 -17.85 23.59 23.10
N GLY A 7 -17.71 22.81 24.17
CA GLY A 7 -16.47 22.15 24.56
C GLY A 7 -15.90 21.21 23.51
N PHE A 8 -14.62 20.86 23.70
CA PHE A 8 -13.78 20.08 22.79
C PHE A 8 -14.37 18.72 22.35
N LEU A 9 -15.24 18.13 23.17
CA LEU A 9 -15.87 16.81 22.93
C LEU A 9 -17.29 16.89 22.36
N THR A 10 -17.78 18.08 22.01
CA THR A 10 -19.14 18.19 21.46
C THR A 10 -19.24 17.51 20.09
N PRO A 11 -20.36 16.82 19.77
CA PRO A 11 -20.57 16.19 18.46
C PRO A 11 -20.42 17.17 17.30
N LYS A 12 -20.77 18.44 17.52
CA LYS A 12 -20.59 19.53 16.56
C LYS A 12 -19.11 19.89 16.34
N ALA A 13 -18.29 19.95 17.40
CA ALA A 13 -16.85 20.16 17.28
C ALA A 13 -16.16 18.97 16.61
N ILE A 14 -16.58 17.74 16.93
CA ILE A 14 -16.08 16.51 16.31
C ILE A 14 -16.45 16.46 14.83
N ALA A 15 -17.72 16.72 14.47
CA ALA A 15 -18.18 16.76 13.09
C ALA A 15 -17.47 17.84 12.26
N ASN A 16 -17.21 19.01 12.86
CA ASN A 16 -16.44 20.07 12.21
C ASN A 16 -14.98 19.65 11.99
N ARG A 17 -14.34 18.93 12.94
CA ARG A 17 -13.00 18.36 12.73
C ARG A 17 -12.98 17.28 11.66
N ILE A 18 -13.98 16.39 11.63
CA ILE A 18 -14.08 15.34 10.62
C ILE A 18 -14.28 15.94 9.22
N LYS A 19 -15.16 16.94 9.08
CA LYS A 19 -15.31 17.71 7.82
C LYS A 19 -14.02 18.46 7.46
N ALA A 20 -13.26 18.88 8.45
CA ALA A 20 -11.92 19.46 8.29
C ALA A 20 -10.79 18.42 8.14
N LYS A 21 -11.05 17.12 8.05
CA LYS A 21 -10.02 16.11 7.68
C LYS A 21 -9.99 15.83 6.18
N GLY A 22 -11.05 16.16 5.45
CA GLY A 22 -11.10 16.02 4.00
C GLY A 22 -10.36 17.15 3.30
N LEU A 23 -9.17 16.87 2.77
CA LEU A 23 -8.47 17.50 1.64
C LEU A 23 -8.75 18.97 1.25
N GLN A 24 -9.03 19.89 2.18
CA GLN A 24 -8.75 21.30 1.94
C GLN A 24 -7.24 21.40 2.01
N LYS A 25 -6.58 21.29 0.84
CA LYS A 25 -5.18 21.70 0.66
C LYS A 25 -4.97 22.99 1.45
N LEU A 26 -3.82 23.13 2.11
CA LEU A 26 -3.32 24.26 2.88
C LEU A 26 -3.36 25.65 2.18
N ARG A 27 -4.04 25.78 1.04
CA ARG A 27 -4.20 26.96 0.20
C ARG A 27 -4.65 28.21 0.97
N TRP A 28 -5.42 28.05 2.05
CA TRP A 28 -5.96 29.16 2.84
C TRP A 28 -5.56 29.08 4.32
N TYR A 29 -4.42 28.48 4.63
CA TYR A 29 -3.86 28.42 5.98
C TYR A 29 -2.72 29.42 6.14
N CYS A 30 -2.75 30.23 7.21
CA CYS A 30 -1.65 31.13 7.54
C CYS A 30 -0.77 30.50 8.62
N GLN A 31 0.48 30.17 8.26
CA GLN A 31 1.47 29.62 9.18
C GLN A 31 1.82 30.63 10.29
N MET A 32 2.01 31.91 9.94
CA MET A 32 2.41 32.96 10.88
C MET A 32 1.40 33.14 12.01
N CYS A 33 0.11 33.09 11.68
CA CYS A 33 -0.96 33.28 12.66
C CYS A 33 -1.60 31.95 13.13
N GLN A 34 -1.06 30.80 12.70
CA GLN A 34 -1.62 29.46 12.89
C GLN A 34 -3.15 29.39 12.63
N LYS A 35 -3.61 30.09 11.59
CA LYS A 35 -5.03 30.36 11.35
C LYS A 35 -5.50 29.76 10.04
N GLN A 36 -6.44 28.83 10.12
CA GLN A 36 -7.16 28.31 8.96
C GLN A 36 -8.27 29.29 8.55
N CYS A 37 -8.17 29.83 7.34
CA CYS A 37 -9.24 30.60 6.71
C CYS A 37 -10.18 29.65 5.94
N ARG A 38 -11.46 30.03 5.87
CA ARG A 38 -12.53 29.18 5.33
C ARG A 38 -12.54 29.15 3.80
N ASP A 39 -12.08 30.23 3.18
CA ASP A 39 -12.18 30.54 1.78
C ASP A 39 -11.09 31.55 1.36
N GLU A 40 -10.92 31.76 0.06
CA GLU A 40 -9.92 32.67 -0.49
C GLU A 40 -10.12 34.12 -0.02
N ASN A 41 -11.37 34.58 0.04
CA ASN A 41 -11.67 35.94 0.49
C ASN A 41 -11.35 36.11 1.97
N GLY A 42 -11.70 35.14 2.81
CA GLY A 42 -11.31 35.12 4.22
C GLY A 42 -9.80 35.13 4.43
N PHE A 43 -9.04 34.45 3.58
CA PHE A 43 -7.57 34.46 3.63
C PHE A 43 -6.99 35.82 3.23
N LYS A 44 -7.51 36.46 2.17
CA LYS A 44 -7.10 37.81 1.76
C LYS A 44 -7.39 38.84 2.85
N CYS A 45 -8.58 38.82 3.43
CA CYS A 45 -8.92 39.70 4.56
C CYS A 45 -8.02 39.47 5.78
N HIS A 46 -7.63 38.21 6.04
CA HIS A 46 -6.68 37.90 7.10
C HIS A 46 -5.29 38.45 6.81
N MET A 47 -4.77 38.29 5.59
CA MET A 47 -3.47 38.84 5.20
C MET A 47 -3.40 40.37 5.26
N MET A 48 -4.51 41.05 4.99
CA MET A 48 -4.62 42.51 5.11
C MET A 48 -4.93 42.98 6.53
N SER A 49 -5.14 42.06 7.49
CA SER A 49 -5.48 42.43 8.86
C SER A 49 -4.28 42.95 9.64
N GLU A 50 -4.53 43.96 10.49
CA GLU A 50 -3.49 44.55 11.35
C GLU A 50 -2.85 43.50 12.27
N SER A 51 -3.62 42.51 12.75
CA SER A 51 -3.10 41.40 13.55
C SER A 51 -2.06 40.57 12.80
N HIS A 52 -2.27 40.30 11.50
CA HIS A 52 -1.32 39.55 10.69
C HIS A 52 -0.09 40.40 10.37
N GLN A 53 -0.29 41.67 10.03
CA GLN A 53 0.79 42.62 9.74
C GLN A 53 1.71 42.83 10.96
N ARG A 54 1.15 42.95 12.17
CA ARG A 54 1.95 43.01 13.40
C ARG A 54 2.78 41.75 13.61
N GLN A 55 2.20 40.58 13.34
CA GLN A 55 2.90 39.30 13.47
C GLN A 55 4.03 39.15 12.43
N LEU A 56 3.85 39.69 11.23
CA LEU A 56 4.91 39.79 10.21
C LEU A 56 6.03 40.74 10.63
N LEU A 57 5.71 41.87 11.26
CA LEU A 57 6.73 42.80 11.76
C LEU A 57 7.58 42.17 12.86
N LEU A 58 6.93 41.45 13.79
CA LEU A 58 7.64 40.70 14.83
C LEU A 58 8.56 39.62 14.26
N PHE A 59 8.18 38.99 13.16
CA PHE A 59 9.04 38.04 12.43
C PHE A 59 10.21 38.76 11.75
N ALA A 60 9.95 39.89 11.09
CA ALA A 60 10.97 40.67 10.38
C ALA A 60 12.07 41.21 11.30
N GLU A 61 11.77 41.44 12.57
CA GLU A 61 12.76 41.86 13.57
C GLU A 61 13.78 40.77 13.92
N ASN A 62 13.40 39.48 13.87
CA ASN A 62 14.28 38.35 14.26
C ASN A 62 13.97 37.07 13.44
N PRO A 63 14.22 37.05 12.13
CA PRO A 63 13.83 35.93 11.27
C PRO A 63 14.49 34.61 11.68
N ASP A 64 15.77 34.64 12.08
CA ASP A 64 16.56 33.45 12.41
C ASP A 64 15.97 32.67 13.60
N LYS A 65 15.52 33.39 14.63
CA LYS A 65 14.93 32.77 15.83
C LYS A 65 13.65 32.00 15.50
N TYR A 66 12.79 32.58 14.67
CA TYR A 66 11.55 31.90 14.25
C TYR A 66 11.84 30.72 13.33
N ILE A 67 12.83 30.83 12.43
CA ILE A 67 13.26 29.71 11.58
C ILE A 67 13.79 28.57 12.46
N ASP A 68 14.57 28.86 13.50
CA ASP A 68 15.07 27.87 14.45
C ASP A 68 13.94 27.20 15.24
N ASP A 69 12.97 27.98 15.73
CA ASP A 69 11.82 27.47 16.47
C ASP A 69 10.94 26.57 15.57
N PHE A 70 10.65 27.00 14.34
CA PHE A 70 9.93 26.17 13.37
C PHE A 70 10.69 24.92 12.97
N SER A 71 12.01 25.01 12.85
CA SER A 71 12.86 23.86 12.53
C SER A 71 12.86 22.83 13.67
N LYS A 72 12.88 23.29 14.93
CA LYS A 72 12.77 22.41 16.10
C LYS A 72 11.41 21.72 16.16
N GLU A 73 10.33 22.49 16.05
CA GLU A 73 8.97 21.93 16.07
C GLU A 73 8.75 20.92 14.92
N PHE A 74 9.25 21.23 13.71
CA PHE A 74 9.19 20.32 12.57
C PHE A 74 9.97 19.02 12.83
N MET A 75 11.21 19.15 13.32
CA MET A 75 12.06 18.00 13.61
C MET A 75 11.46 17.11 14.71
N ASP A 76 10.97 17.70 15.80
CA ASP A 76 10.38 16.97 16.91
C ASP A 76 9.09 16.26 16.47
N GLY A 77 8.23 16.94 15.71
CA GLY A 77 7.03 16.33 15.14
C GLY A 77 7.34 15.19 14.15
N TYR A 78 8.37 15.34 13.32
CA TYR A 78 8.82 14.29 12.40
C TYR A 78 9.36 13.07 13.17
N LEU A 79 10.19 13.29 14.19
CA LEU A 79 10.76 12.22 15.01
C LEU A 79 9.70 11.53 15.87
N GLU A 80 8.72 12.26 16.40
CA GLU A 80 7.60 11.69 17.14
C GLU A 80 6.77 10.76 16.24
N LEU A 81 6.47 11.19 15.01
CA LEU A 81 5.77 10.35 14.03
C LEU A 81 6.58 9.08 13.71
N LEU A 82 7.89 9.24 13.49
CA LEU A 82 8.79 8.14 13.20
C LEU A 82 8.83 7.12 14.35
N LYS A 83 8.96 7.60 15.59
CA LYS A 83 8.90 6.80 16.82
C LYS A 83 7.58 6.06 16.97
N ARG A 84 6.45 6.77 16.85
CA ARG A 84 5.13 6.23 17.17
C ARG A 84 4.66 5.20 16.16
N ARG A 85 4.89 5.44 14.86
CA ARG A 85 4.28 4.64 13.79
C ARG A 85 5.23 3.59 13.21
N PHE A 86 6.53 3.89 13.16
CA PHE A 86 7.53 3.05 12.50
C PHE A 86 8.55 2.46 13.48
N GLY A 87 8.74 3.08 14.65
CA GLY A 87 9.71 2.64 15.65
C GLY A 87 11.12 2.64 15.07
N THR A 88 11.83 1.51 15.20
CA THR A 88 13.19 1.32 14.67
C THR A 88 13.22 0.60 13.31
N LYS A 89 12.10 0.53 12.59
CA LYS A 89 12.09 -0.04 11.24
C LYS A 89 12.69 0.93 10.23
N ARG A 90 13.34 0.38 9.20
CA ARG A 90 13.84 1.13 8.05
C ARG A 90 12.68 1.47 7.12
N VAL A 91 12.45 2.75 6.85
CA VAL A 91 11.28 3.24 6.07
C VAL A 91 11.72 4.32 5.09
N ASN A 92 11.05 4.41 3.94
CA ASN A 92 11.31 5.49 2.98
C ASN A 92 10.89 6.84 3.56
N CYS A 93 11.77 7.85 3.52
CA CYS A 93 11.53 9.14 4.14
C CYS A 93 10.33 9.90 3.54
N ASN A 94 10.01 9.66 2.26
CA ASN A 94 8.87 10.31 1.61
C ASN A 94 7.53 9.83 2.18
N ILE A 95 7.44 8.56 2.60
CA ILE A 95 6.25 8.01 3.24
C ILE A 95 6.01 8.71 4.58
N VAL A 96 7.07 8.85 5.38
CA VAL A 96 7.02 9.52 6.69
C VAL A 96 6.64 10.99 6.51
N TYR A 97 7.25 11.68 5.56
CA TYR A 97 6.93 13.08 5.28
C TYR A 97 5.48 13.29 4.81
N GLN A 98 4.99 12.44 3.90
CA GLN A 98 3.61 12.50 3.42
C GLN A 98 2.58 12.28 4.54
N GLU A 99 2.88 11.38 5.46
CA GLU A 99 2.03 11.17 6.63
C GLU A 99 2.10 12.33 7.63
N TYR A 100 3.28 12.91 7.81
CA TYR A 100 3.45 14.09 8.65
C TYR A 100 2.57 15.25 8.13
N ILE A 101 2.66 15.58 6.83
CA ILE A 101 1.83 16.65 6.24
C ILE A 101 0.35 16.26 6.02
N ALA A 102 -0.05 15.03 6.38
CA ALA A 102 -1.46 14.62 6.30
C ALA A 102 -2.32 15.37 7.33
N TYR A 103 -1.72 15.84 8.42
CA TYR A 103 -2.37 16.64 9.44
C TYR A 103 -2.17 18.14 9.16
N ARG A 104 -3.21 18.94 9.40
CA ARG A 104 -3.23 20.37 9.04
C ARG A 104 -2.43 21.28 9.98
N GLU A 105 -2.14 20.81 11.18
CA GLU A 105 -1.45 21.60 12.22
C GLU A 105 0.07 21.45 12.13
N HIS A 106 0.58 20.82 11.07
CA HIS A 106 1.99 20.48 10.92
C HIS A 106 2.71 21.54 10.10
N ILE A 107 3.93 21.90 10.53
CA ILE A 107 4.77 22.88 9.84
C ILE A 107 5.25 22.30 8.51
N HIS A 108 5.05 23.02 7.41
CA HIS A 108 5.56 22.59 6.12
C HIS A 108 7.07 22.85 6.01
N MET A 109 7.79 21.99 5.28
CA MET A 109 9.25 22.05 5.09
C MET A 109 9.75 23.46 4.67
N ASN A 110 9.05 24.12 3.76
CA ASN A 110 9.36 25.48 3.27
C ASN A 110 9.43 26.57 4.35
N SER A 111 8.96 26.31 5.58
CA SER A 111 9.02 27.23 6.71
C SER A 111 10.17 26.92 7.68
N THR A 112 11.06 25.98 7.31
CA THR A 112 12.20 25.54 8.12
C THR A 112 13.52 25.90 7.45
N GLN A 113 14.64 25.66 8.14
CA GLN A 113 15.99 25.84 7.60
C GLN A 113 16.33 24.89 6.44
N TRP A 114 15.50 23.87 6.19
CA TRP A 114 15.72 22.88 5.13
C TRP A 114 14.75 23.11 3.98
N GLU A 115 15.26 23.37 2.77
CA GLU A 115 14.39 23.60 1.60
C GLU A 115 13.89 22.28 0.98
N THR A 116 14.64 21.20 1.18
CA THR A 116 14.33 19.88 0.60
C THR A 116 14.35 18.77 1.66
N LEU A 117 13.48 17.76 1.47
CA LEU A 117 13.44 16.58 2.33
C LEU A 117 14.80 15.87 2.39
N THR A 118 15.51 15.83 1.26
CA THR A 118 16.84 15.22 1.17
C THR A 118 17.85 15.91 2.09
N GLU A 119 17.85 17.23 2.15
CA GLU A 119 18.75 18.00 2.99
C GLU A 119 18.47 17.77 4.47
N PHE A 120 17.19 17.79 4.84
CA PHE A 120 16.76 17.46 6.21
C PHE A 120 17.19 16.05 6.63
N ILE A 121 17.02 15.06 5.74
CA ILE A 121 17.38 13.67 6.02
C ILE A 121 18.91 13.51 6.15
N LYS A 122 19.69 14.16 5.29
CA LYS A 122 21.15 14.21 5.44
C LYS A 122 21.56 14.87 6.76
N TRP A 123 20.88 15.93 7.16
CA TRP A 123 21.11 16.58 8.45
C TRP A 123 20.80 15.66 9.63
N LEU A 124 19.67 14.94 9.61
CA LEU A 124 19.31 13.94 10.63
C LEU A 124 20.35 12.82 10.78
N GLY A 125 20.97 12.41 9.65
CA GLY A 125 22.09 11.46 9.64
C GLY A 125 23.34 12.01 10.32
N ARG A 126 23.71 13.28 10.03
CA ARG A 126 24.86 13.95 10.68
C ARG A 126 24.67 14.12 12.18
N GLU A 127 23.47 14.44 12.61
CA GLU A 127 23.12 14.63 14.02
C GLU A 127 23.05 13.30 14.80
N GLY A 128 23.10 12.15 14.10
CA GLY A 128 23.06 10.83 14.72
C GLY A 128 21.73 10.51 15.41
N LYS A 129 20.63 11.14 14.97
CA LYS A 129 19.27 10.84 15.47
C LYS A 129 18.64 9.69 14.69
N CYS A 130 19.02 9.52 13.43
CA CYS A 130 18.54 8.46 12.56
C CYS A 130 19.71 7.88 11.75
N VAL A 131 19.65 6.58 11.43
CA VAL A 131 20.47 5.98 10.39
C VAL A 131 19.80 6.26 9.05
N VAL A 132 20.59 6.72 8.08
CA VAL A 132 20.10 7.17 6.79
C VAL A 132 20.85 6.42 5.70
N ASP A 133 20.09 5.81 4.79
CA ASP A 133 20.64 5.07 3.66
C ASP A 133 20.07 5.62 2.35
N TYR A 134 20.90 5.63 1.31
CA TYR A 134 20.46 5.89 -0.05
C TYR A 134 20.34 4.58 -0.83
N THR A 135 19.23 4.41 -1.55
CA THR A 135 19.00 3.28 -2.47
C THR A 135 18.43 3.81 -3.78
N GLU A 136 18.32 2.95 -4.80
CA GLU A 136 17.70 3.30 -6.08
C GLU A 136 16.24 3.78 -5.96
N LYS A 137 15.53 3.33 -4.92
CA LYS A 137 14.13 3.72 -4.64
C LYS A 137 14.00 4.99 -3.80
N GLY A 138 15.12 5.68 -3.52
CA GLY A 138 15.18 6.91 -2.75
C GLY A 138 15.83 6.75 -1.37
N TRP A 139 15.62 7.76 -0.53
CA TRP A 139 16.21 7.86 0.81
C TRP A 139 15.40 7.07 1.84
N PHE A 140 16.09 6.25 2.62
CA PHE A 140 15.54 5.47 3.73
C PHE A 140 16.07 6.01 5.05
N VAL A 141 15.21 6.03 6.05
CA VAL A 141 15.50 6.51 7.40
C VAL A 141 15.10 5.44 8.42
N GLN A 142 15.93 5.25 9.43
CA GLN A 142 15.70 4.36 10.56
C GLN A 142 15.96 5.14 11.85
N TYR A 143 14.97 5.21 12.75
CA TYR A 143 15.13 5.90 14.02
C TYR A 143 16.09 5.14 14.95
N ILE A 144 16.99 5.86 15.60
CA ILE A 144 17.87 5.31 16.64
C ILE A 144 17.19 5.56 17.99
N ASP A 145 16.63 4.49 18.56
CA ASP A 145 16.07 4.55 19.91
C ASP A 145 17.19 4.50 20.95
N ARG A 146 17.29 5.54 21.77
CA ARG A 146 18.30 5.68 22.84
C ARG A 146 17.76 5.25 24.21
N ASP A 147 16.50 4.84 24.30
CA ASP A 147 15.92 4.36 25.56
C ASP A 147 16.38 2.90 25.85
N PRO A 148 16.89 2.62 27.07
CA PRO A 148 17.48 1.33 27.42
C PRO A 148 16.48 0.17 27.43
N GLU A 149 15.18 0.45 27.57
CA GLU A 149 14.13 -0.58 27.54
C GLU A 149 13.88 -1.11 26.12
N THR A 150 13.88 -0.23 25.12
CA THR A 150 13.67 -0.65 23.73
C THR A 150 14.84 -1.46 23.20
N ILE A 151 16.07 -1.11 23.61
CA ILE A 151 17.29 -1.86 23.27
C ILE A 151 17.19 -3.30 23.81
N LYS A 152 16.84 -3.46 25.09
CA LYS A 152 16.65 -4.80 25.69
C LYS A 152 15.55 -5.60 25.00
N LYS A 153 14.43 -4.97 24.65
CA LYS A 153 13.34 -5.67 23.94
C LYS A 153 13.76 -6.13 22.54
N GLN A 154 14.56 -5.33 21.83
CA GLN A 154 15.12 -5.72 20.54
C GLN A 154 16.16 -6.83 20.68
N GLU A 155 17.03 -6.77 21.68
CA GLU A 155 17.98 -7.86 21.98
C GLU A 155 17.25 -9.15 22.36
N GLN A 156 16.20 -9.07 23.17
CA GLN A 156 15.35 -10.22 23.51
C GLN A 156 14.64 -10.80 22.29
N THR A 157 14.14 -9.94 21.39
CA THR A 157 13.49 -10.39 20.15
C THR A 157 14.50 -11.08 19.24
N LYS A 158 15.67 -10.47 19.01
CA LYS A 158 16.77 -11.07 18.23
C LYS A 158 17.29 -12.35 18.86
N ALA A 159 17.39 -12.42 20.18
CA ALA A 159 17.80 -13.61 20.90
C ALA A 159 16.75 -14.71 20.77
N LYS A 160 15.46 -14.37 20.87
CA LYS A 160 14.36 -15.31 20.63
C LYS A 160 14.35 -15.83 19.20
N GLU A 161 14.46 -14.95 18.20
CA GLU A 161 14.56 -15.35 16.78
C GLU A 161 15.77 -16.25 16.53
N LYS A 162 16.92 -15.97 17.16
CA LYS A 162 18.09 -16.84 17.08
C LYS A 162 17.85 -18.21 17.73
N MET A 163 17.20 -18.25 18.90
CA MET A 163 16.86 -19.51 19.57
C MET A 163 15.84 -20.31 18.77
N ASP A 164 14.82 -19.65 18.21
CA ASP A 164 13.80 -20.27 17.37
C ASP A 164 14.45 -20.85 16.09
N MET A 165 15.41 -20.14 15.47
CA MET A 165 16.17 -20.63 14.32
C MET A 165 17.06 -21.83 14.65
N ASP A 166 17.75 -21.81 15.81
CA ASP A 166 18.55 -22.95 16.28
C ASP A 166 17.65 -24.17 16.60
N ASP A 167 16.44 -23.96 17.12
CA ASP A 167 15.47 -25.03 17.39
C ASP A 167 14.80 -25.57 16.12
N GLU A 168 14.53 -24.73 15.12
CA GLU A 168 14.11 -25.14 13.77
C GLU A 168 15.18 -26.03 13.11
N GLU A 169 16.46 -25.67 13.22
CA GLU A 169 17.56 -26.48 12.67
C GLU A 169 17.68 -27.84 13.38
N ARG A 170 17.53 -27.86 14.71
CA ARG A 170 17.50 -29.10 15.49
C ARG A 170 16.32 -30.00 15.12
N THR A 171 15.13 -29.43 14.99
CA THR A 171 13.91 -30.17 14.63
C THR A 171 13.99 -30.69 13.19
N ALA A 172 14.50 -29.91 12.24
CA ALA A 172 14.77 -30.35 10.87
C ALA A 172 15.75 -31.55 10.83
N SER A 173 16.84 -31.50 11.61
CA SER A 173 17.78 -32.62 11.72
C SER A 173 17.13 -33.90 12.28
N LEU A 174 16.21 -33.77 13.24
CA LEU A 174 15.48 -34.91 13.81
C LEU A 174 14.50 -35.51 12.79
N ILE A 175 13.76 -34.68 12.07
CA ILE A 175 12.84 -35.11 11.00
C ILE A 175 13.63 -35.85 9.92
N GLN A 176 14.78 -35.33 9.49
CA GLN A 176 15.62 -35.96 8.48
C GLN A 176 16.15 -37.33 8.94
N LYS A 177 16.54 -37.47 10.21
CA LYS A 177 16.94 -38.76 10.79
C LYS A 177 15.78 -39.76 10.86
N GLN A 178 14.56 -39.31 11.16
CA GLN A 178 13.37 -40.16 11.15
C GLN A 178 13.05 -40.67 9.74
N ILE A 179 13.12 -39.81 8.72
CA ILE A 179 12.94 -40.20 7.32
C ILE A 179 13.99 -41.25 6.91
N LYS A 180 15.26 -41.06 7.28
CA LYS A 180 16.33 -42.03 6.99
C LYS A 180 16.07 -43.40 7.62
N ARG A 181 15.68 -43.43 8.91
CA ARG A 181 15.33 -44.68 9.61
C ARG A 181 14.09 -45.36 9.03
N ALA A 182 13.08 -44.59 8.63
CA ALA A 182 11.88 -45.12 8.00
C ALA A 182 12.17 -45.71 6.60
N ALA A 183 13.06 -45.07 5.83
CA ALA A 183 13.55 -45.59 4.56
C ALA A 183 14.33 -46.91 4.72
N GLU A 184 15.20 -47.01 5.75
CA GLU A 184 15.95 -48.24 6.07
C GLU A 184 15.03 -49.39 6.51
N GLN A 185 13.91 -49.10 7.19
CA GLN A 185 12.94 -50.11 7.64
C GLN A 185 11.95 -50.56 6.56
N GLY A 186 11.98 -49.95 5.36
CA GLY A 186 11.17 -50.38 4.21
C GLY A 186 9.64 -50.25 4.40
N THR A 187 9.19 -49.53 5.43
CA THR A 187 7.77 -49.31 5.75
C THR A 187 7.17 -48.09 5.05
N VAL A 188 8.02 -47.31 4.36
CA VAL A 188 7.59 -46.13 3.62
C VAL A 188 7.11 -46.57 2.24
N ALA A 189 5.82 -46.34 1.96
CA ALA A 189 5.23 -46.59 0.65
C ALA A 189 6.13 -45.96 -0.44
N LYS A 190 6.41 -46.71 -1.50
CA LYS A 190 7.25 -46.26 -2.63
C LYS A 190 6.78 -44.90 -3.19
N ASP A 191 5.50 -44.58 -3.06
CA ASP A 191 4.90 -43.26 -3.36
C ASP A 191 5.53 -42.09 -2.58
N TRP A 192 5.87 -42.28 -1.31
CA TRP A 192 6.47 -41.22 -0.47
C TRP A 192 7.95 -40.99 -0.79
N LEU A 193 8.67 -42.02 -1.25
CA LEU A 193 10.06 -41.89 -1.69
C LEU A 193 10.16 -41.13 -3.03
N LEU A 194 9.20 -41.34 -3.93
CA LEU A 194 9.12 -40.65 -5.23
C LEU A 194 8.89 -39.13 -5.08
N LEU A 195 8.10 -38.72 -4.08
CA LEU A 195 7.88 -37.30 -3.76
C LEU A 195 9.10 -36.61 -3.13
N ILE A 196 9.95 -37.33 -2.38
CA ILE A 196 11.17 -36.77 -1.76
C ILE A 196 12.34 -36.73 -2.75
N SER A 197 12.48 -37.73 -3.60
CA SER A 197 13.56 -37.78 -4.60
C SER A 197 13.40 -36.76 -5.72
N GLY A 198 12.17 -36.28 -6.00
CA GLY A 198 11.93 -35.13 -6.88
C GLY A 198 12.30 -33.78 -6.26
N ALA A 199 12.57 -33.71 -4.95
CA ALA A 199 12.91 -32.48 -4.24
C ALA A 199 14.41 -32.33 -3.93
N SER A 200 15.25 -33.30 -4.31
CA SER A 200 16.67 -33.38 -3.93
C SER A 200 17.68 -32.94 -4.99
N ASP A 201 17.28 -32.20 -6.03
CA ASP A 201 18.19 -31.66 -7.05
C ASP A 201 18.16 -30.12 -7.15
N SER A 202 18.13 -29.41 -6.02
CA SER A 202 18.27 -27.94 -6.03
C SER A 202 18.96 -27.44 -4.75
N GLY A 203 20.27 -27.64 -4.67
CA GLY A 203 21.13 -26.92 -3.74
C GLY A 203 21.63 -25.63 -4.39
N ASP A 204 21.07 -24.49 -3.97
CA ASP A 204 21.80 -23.31 -3.45
C ASP A 204 21.06 -21.97 -3.69
N GLU A 205 21.19 -21.11 -2.66
CA GLU A 205 20.90 -19.67 -2.56
C GLU A 205 19.54 -19.17 -2.05
N GLU A 206 19.61 -18.73 -0.78
CA GLU A 206 19.03 -17.52 -0.16
C GLU A 206 17.73 -16.86 -0.67
N LYS A 207 16.95 -16.48 0.35
CA LYS A 207 15.85 -15.49 0.45
C LYS A 207 14.46 -16.01 0.13
N GLY A 208 13.67 -16.04 1.20
CA GLY A 208 12.23 -16.17 1.25
C GLY A 208 11.52 -15.69 -0.01
N LYS A 209 11.24 -16.65 -0.88
CA LYS A 209 10.18 -16.57 -1.86
C LYS A 209 9.23 -17.71 -1.51
N GLN A 210 7.99 -17.32 -1.26
CA GLN A 210 6.81 -18.15 -1.33
C GLN A 210 7.06 -19.27 -2.36
N HIS A 211 7.10 -20.53 -1.91
CA HIS A 211 7.28 -21.69 -2.77
C HIS A 211 6.06 -21.78 -3.70
N VAL A 212 6.16 -21.10 -4.84
CA VAL A 212 5.23 -21.26 -5.95
C VAL A 212 5.55 -22.63 -6.53
N TRP A 213 4.60 -23.55 -6.42
CA TRP A 213 4.68 -24.83 -7.12
C TRP A 213 4.79 -24.54 -8.61
N ASP A 214 5.98 -24.75 -9.17
CA ASP A 214 6.23 -24.59 -10.60
C ASP A 214 5.74 -25.87 -11.31
N ASN A 215 4.44 -25.91 -11.57
CA ASN A 215 3.73 -27.06 -12.12
C ASN A 215 3.87 -27.13 -13.66
N GLU A 216 5.06 -26.82 -14.19
CA GLU A 216 5.34 -26.72 -15.62
C GLU A 216 6.16 -27.89 -16.19
N GLU A 217 6.63 -28.83 -15.36
CA GLU A 217 7.65 -29.80 -15.81
C GLU A 217 7.09 -31.05 -16.53
N ASP A 218 5.86 -31.52 -16.27
CA ASP A 218 5.38 -32.76 -16.90
C ASP A 218 3.96 -32.73 -17.51
N THR A 219 3.04 -31.84 -17.12
CA THR A 219 1.76 -31.63 -17.83
C THR A 219 1.05 -30.37 -17.31
N VAL A 220 0.61 -29.51 -18.23
CA VAL A 220 -0.11 -28.27 -17.87
C VAL A 220 -1.60 -28.57 -17.86
N ALA A 221 -2.28 -28.22 -16.75
CA ALA A 221 -3.71 -28.46 -16.55
C ALA A 221 -4.62 -27.78 -17.61
N TYR A 222 -4.07 -26.84 -18.37
CA TYR A 222 -4.75 -26.15 -19.45
C TYR A 222 -3.79 -25.88 -20.61
N SER A 223 -4.31 -25.84 -21.84
CA SER A 223 -3.49 -25.45 -22.99
C SER A 223 -3.16 -23.96 -22.94
N TYR A 224 -1.87 -23.60 -22.90
CA TYR A 224 -1.42 -22.20 -22.97
C TYR A 224 -1.96 -21.46 -24.20
N SER A 225 -2.02 -22.12 -25.35
CA SER A 225 -2.55 -21.53 -26.59
C SER A 225 -4.03 -21.18 -26.47
N PHE A 226 -4.82 -22.06 -25.84
CA PHE A 226 -6.24 -21.82 -25.60
C PHE A 226 -6.48 -20.70 -24.59
N PHE A 227 -5.67 -20.64 -23.53
CA PHE A 227 -5.74 -19.58 -22.53
C PHE A 227 -5.51 -18.19 -23.12
N HIS A 228 -4.44 -18.03 -23.92
CA HIS A 228 -4.14 -16.75 -24.57
C HIS A 228 -5.18 -16.39 -25.64
N PHE A 229 -5.73 -17.37 -26.35
CA PHE A 229 -6.83 -17.16 -27.29
C PHE A 229 -8.10 -16.64 -26.60
N MET A 230 -8.49 -17.24 -25.48
CA MET A 230 -9.62 -16.75 -24.67
C MET A 230 -9.38 -15.34 -24.13
N LEU A 231 -8.16 -15.04 -23.67
CA LEU A 231 -7.79 -13.71 -23.20
C LEU A 231 -7.85 -12.64 -24.30
N ALA A 232 -7.46 -13.00 -25.53
CA ALA A 232 -7.56 -12.12 -26.69
C ALA A 232 -9.04 -11.83 -27.07
N LEU A 233 -9.90 -12.85 -27.02
CA LEU A 233 -11.34 -12.65 -27.25
C LEU A 233 -11.98 -11.79 -26.15
N ALA A 234 -11.59 -12.01 -24.89
CA ALA A 234 -12.07 -11.22 -23.76
C ALA A 234 -11.65 -9.75 -23.86
N SER A 235 -10.40 -9.46 -24.26
CA SER A 235 -9.92 -8.08 -24.42
C SER A 235 -10.60 -7.37 -25.59
N LEU A 236 -10.83 -8.05 -26.71
CA LEU A 236 -11.64 -7.53 -27.83
C LEU A 236 -13.08 -7.24 -27.40
N TYR A 237 -13.68 -8.11 -26.61
CA TYR A 237 -15.02 -7.90 -26.06
C TYR A 237 -15.06 -6.67 -25.14
N VAL A 238 -14.12 -6.56 -24.19
CA VAL A 238 -14.03 -5.39 -23.29
C VAL A 238 -13.83 -4.10 -24.07
N MET A 239 -12.95 -4.09 -25.08
CA MET A 239 -12.76 -2.95 -25.97
C MET A 239 -14.07 -2.53 -26.65
N MET A 240 -14.83 -3.49 -27.19
CA MET A 240 -16.14 -3.21 -27.80
C MET A 240 -17.20 -2.74 -26.80
N THR A 241 -17.18 -3.24 -25.55
CA THR A 241 -18.07 -2.77 -24.48
C THR A 241 -17.77 -1.33 -24.07
N LEU A 242 -16.50 -0.96 -23.97
CA LEU A 242 -16.08 0.40 -23.60
C LEU A 242 -16.39 1.40 -24.73
N THR A 243 -16.30 0.98 -25.99
CA THR A 243 -16.63 1.82 -27.14
C THR A 243 -18.13 1.83 -27.47
N ASN A 244 -18.97 1.23 -26.63
CA ASN A 244 -20.43 1.20 -26.81
C ASN A 244 -20.87 0.65 -28.19
N TRP A 245 -20.07 -0.27 -28.77
CA TRP A 245 -20.26 -0.81 -30.12
C TRP A 245 -20.36 0.25 -31.23
N TYR A 246 -19.64 1.37 -31.09
CA TYR A 246 -19.65 2.47 -32.04
C TYR A 246 -19.03 2.08 -33.40
N SER A 247 -19.75 2.33 -34.50
CA SER A 247 -19.23 2.19 -35.87
C SER A 247 -18.65 3.53 -36.35
N PRO A 248 -17.37 3.60 -36.78
CA PRO A 248 -16.71 4.88 -37.09
C PRO A 248 -17.27 5.65 -38.31
N SER A 249 -18.16 5.04 -39.09
CA SER A 249 -18.59 5.52 -40.41
C SER A 249 -20.08 5.93 -40.49
N SER A 250 -20.75 6.23 -39.37
CA SER A 250 -22.19 6.51 -39.37
C SER A 250 -22.56 7.94 -38.90
N ASP A 251 -23.48 8.58 -39.65
CA ASP A 251 -23.96 9.96 -39.44
C ASP A 251 -24.56 10.17 -38.03
N PHE A 252 -24.49 11.40 -37.50
CA PHE A 252 -24.96 11.77 -36.15
C PHE A 252 -26.43 11.38 -35.82
N LYS A 253 -27.26 11.01 -36.81
CA LYS A 253 -28.62 10.48 -36.62
C LYS A 253 -28.68 8.99 -36.25
N SER A 254 -27.68 8.17 -36.59
CA SER A 254 -27.64 6.73 -36.28
C SER A 254 -26.95 6.39 -34.95
N LEU A 255 -26.55 7.40 -34.17
CA LEU A 255 -25.92 7.24 -32.85
C LEU A 255 -26.71 6.40 -31.84
N ASN A 256 -28.01 6.17 -32.09
CA ASN A 256 -28.89 5.42 -31.20
C ASN A 256 -29.43 4.12 -31.82
N ALA A 257 -28.95 3.70 -33.00
CA ALA A 257 -29.51 2.54 -33.73
C ALA A 257 -28.43 1.53 -34.14
N ASN A 258 -27.59 1.09 -33.20
CA ASN A 258 -26.73 -0.08 -33.40
C ASN A 258 -27.53 -1.39 -33.25
N MET A 259 -28.57 -1.58 -34.08
CA MET A 259 -29.37 -2.80 -34.15
C MET A 259 -28.52 -4.09 -34.26
N PRO A 260 -27.39 -4.11 -34.98
CA PRO A 260 -26.51 -5.29 -35.01
C PRO A 260 -25.95 -5.69 -33.64
N SER A 261 -25.62 -4.73 -32.77
CA SER A 261 -25.12 -5.01 -31.41
C SER A 261 -26.20 -5.63 -30.53
N VAL A 262 -27.45 -5.16 -30.68
CA VAL A 262 -28.61 -5.70 -29.94
C VAL A 262 -28.86 -7.15 -30.31
N TRP A 263 -28.85 -7.47 -31.61
CA TRP A 263 -29.03 -8.86 -32.08
C TRP A 263 -27.91 -9.79 -31.61
N VAL A 264 -26.65 -9.35 -31.63
CA VAL A 264 -25.53 -10.14 -31.11
C VAL A 264 -25.70 -10.47 -29.62
N LYS A 265 -26.21 -9.53 -28.82
CA LYS A 265 -26.50 -9.74 -27.39
C LYS A 265 -27.70 -10.67 -27.15
N ILE A 266 -28.73 -10.59 -28.00
CA ILE A 266 -29.91 -11.47 -27.91
C ILE A 266 -29.54 -12.91 -28.29
N VAL A 267 -28.80 -13.10 -29.39
CA VAL A 267 -28.37 -14.43 -29.85
C VAL A 267 -27.41 -15.07 -28.85
N SER A 268 -26.45 -14.32 -28.28
CA SER A 268 -25.56 -14.86 -27.26
C SER A 268 -26.30 -15.27 -25.98
N SER A 269 -27.34 -14.53 -25.59
CA SER A 269 -28.22 -14.89 -24.48
C SER A 269 -28.98 -16.20 -24.76
N TRP A 270 -29.55 -16.35 -25.95
CA TRP A 270 -30.25 -17.58 -26.33
C TRP A 270 -29.33 -18.80 -26.40
N VAL A 271 -28.12 -18.64 -26.93
CA VAL A 271 -27.13 -19.73 -26.96
C VAL A 271 -26.72 -20.13 -25.54
N CYS A 272 -26.52 -19.16 -24.64
CA CYS A 272 -26.20 -19.46 -23.23
C CYS A 272 -27.33 -20.24 -22.54
N VAL A 273 -28.58 -19.82 -22.71
CA VAL A 273 -29.75 -20.52 -22.16
C VAL A 273 -29.91 -21.91 -22.78
N ALA A 274 -29.73 -22.04 -24.10
CA ALA A 274 -29.82 -23.32 -24.79
C ALA A 274 -28.74 -24.30 -24.32
N LEU A 275 -27.49 -23.84 -24.17
CA LEU A 275 -26.40 -24.65 -23.64
C LEU A 275 -26.64 -25.03 -22.18
N TYR A 276 -27.15 -24.12 -21.35
CA TYR A 276 -27.47 -24.40 -19.95
C TYR A 276 -28.60 -25.42 -19.79
N VAL A 277 -29.68 -25.27 -20.56
CA VAL A 277 -30.78 -26.25 -20.56
C VAL A 277 -30.29 -27.58 -21.13
N TRP A 278 -29.43 -27.55 -22.16
CA TRP A 278 -28.84 -28.76 -22.73
C TRP A 278 -27.93 -29.49 -21.73
N THR A 279 -27.09 -28.81 -20.95
CA THR A 279 -26.25 -29.48 -19.94
C THR A 279 -27.08 -30.12 -18.83
N LEU A 280 -28.28 -29.60 -18.53
CA LEU A 280 -29.21 -30.20 -17.57
C LEU A 280 -30.04 -31.36 -18.16
N VAL A 281 -30.43 -31.27 -19.44
CA VAL A 281 -31.31 -32.23 -20.10
C VAL A 281 -30.53 -33.37 -20.77
N ALA A 282 -29.30 -33.14 -21.22
CA ALA A 282 -28.46 -34.14 -21.88
C ALA A 282 -28.24 -35.42 -21.05
N PRO A 283 -28.00 -35.35 -19.71
CA PRO A 283 -27.91 -36.55 -18.87
C PRO A 283 -29.23 -37.32 -18.75
N MET A 284 -30.38 -36.65 -18.89
CA MET A 284 -31.70 -37.28 -18.79
C MET A 284 -32.15 -37.95 -20.10
N VAL A 285 -31.78 -37.37 -21.25
CA VAL A 285 -32.21 -37.83 -22.59
C VAL A 285 -31.24 -38.87 -23.17
N LEU A 286 -29.94 -38.75 -22.92
CA LEU A 286 -28.92 -39.67 -23.43
C LEU A 286 -28.43 -40.59 -22.31
N ARG A 287 -29.24 -41.58 -21.93
CA ARG A 287 -28.90 -42.60 -20.90
C ARG A 287 -27.70 -43.49 -21.24
N ASN A 288 -27.17 -43.45 -22.46
CA ASN A 288 -26.09 -44.33 -22.95
C ASN A 288 -24.77 -43.60 -23.24
N ARG A 289 -24.54 -42.39 -22.71
CA ARG A 289 -23.25 -41.71 -22.82
C ARG A 289 -22.79 -41.26 -21.45
N GLU A 290 -21.60 -41.71 -21.03
CA GLU A 290 -21.00 -41.25 -19.79
C GLU A 290 -20.62 -39.77 -19.92
N PHE A 291 -21.15 -38.96 -18.99
CA PHE A 291 -20.78 -37.57 -18.81
C PHE A 291 -19.79 -37.53 -17.64
N SER A 292 -18.52 -37.84 -17.93
CA SER A 292 -17.39 -37.59 -17.02
C SER A 292 -16.67 -36.31 -17.41
#